data_AF-A0A538NHD7-F1
#
_entry.id   AF-A0A538NHD7-F1
#
_cell.length_a   1.000
_cell.length_b   1.000
_cell.length_c   1.000
_cell.angle_alpha   90.00
_cell.angle_beta   90.00
_cell.angle_gamma   90.00
#
_symmetry.space_group_name_H-M   'P 1'
#
loop_
_entity.id
_entity.type
_entity.pdbx_description
1 polymer ?
#
loop_
_entity_poly.entity_id
_entity_poly.type
_entity_poly.pdbx_seq_one_letter_code
_entity_poly.pdbx_strand_id
1 'polypeptide(L)'
;MRFVDHEQLMRFADLEPLREANLRLKAAVENERTNVMNEEEAKCSALRTPLWAVGSAKCWYSEVTLQEGEGHVEHYRPKRRLWGADHDGYWWRALDWRNLRLAHPTTNKRMTDFITKEKAGKGSYFPLRD
;
A
#
# COMPACT_ATOMS: atom_id res chain seq x y z
N MET A 1 -11.23 9.17 -3.02
CA MET A 1 -10.75 7.79 -2.76
C MET A 1 -11.97 6.90 -2.66
N ARG A 2 -12.12 5.93 -3.57
CA ARG A 2 -13.29 5.06 -3.68
C ARG A 2 -13.44 4.14 -2.47
N PHE A 3 -14.66 3.87 -2.02
CA PHE A 3 -14.88 2.75 -1.11
C PHE A 3 -14.72 1.43 -1.86
N VAL A 4 -13.88 0.55 -1.35
CA VAL A 4 -13.72 -0.82 -1.84
C VAL A 4 -13.87 -1.72 -0.64
N ASP A 5 -14.80 -2.66 -0.72
CA ASP A 5 -14.96 -3.69 0.30
C ASP A 5 -13.82 -4.71 0.16
N HIS A 6 -12.76 -4.51 0.95
CA HIS A 6 -11.58 -5.36 0.92
C HIS A 6 -11.81 -6.73 1.56
N GLU A 7 -12.93 -6.95 2.25
CA GLU A 7 -13.29 -8.30 2.72
C GLU A 7 -13.60 -9.23 1.54
N GLN A 8 -13.98 -8.66 0.39
CA GLN A 8 -14.17 -9.44 -0.85
C GLN A 8 -12.87 -10.07 -1.37
N LEU A 9 -11.69 -9.58 -0.96
CA LEU A 9 -10.41 -10.17 -1.36
C LEU A 9 -10.30 -11.64 -0.96
N MET A 10 -10.92 -12.04 0.15
CA MET A 10 -10.95 -13.44 0.61
C MET A 10 -11.61 -14.39 -0.40
N ARG A 11 -12.39 -13.87 -1.35
CA ARG A 11 -13.01 -14.65 -2.42
C ARG A 11 -12.07 -14.89 -3.61
N PHE A 12 -11.01 -14.09 -3.72
CA PHE A 12 -10.10 -14.05 -4.87
C PHE A 12 -8.66 -14.46 -4.53
N ALA A 13 -8.32 -14.58 -3.24
CA ALA A 13 -7.00 -14.99 -2.79
C ALA A 13 -7.06 -15.67 -1.43
N ASP A 14 -6.14 -16.62 -1.23
CA ASP A 14 -5.76 -17.05 0.11
C ASP A 14 -4.94 -15.95 0.80
N LEU A 15 -5.47 -15.43 1.90
CA LEU A 15 -4.86 -14.35 2.67
C LEU A 15 -4.08 -14.86 3.88
N GLU A 16 -4.12 -16.16 4.17
CA GLU A 16 -3.48 -16.73 5.35
C GLU A 16 -1.95 -16.52 5.36
N PRO A 17 -1.22 -16.70 4.24
CA PRO A 17 0.22 -16.42 4.22
C PRO A 17 0.57 -14.96 4.57
N LEU A 18 -0.30 -14.01 4.17
CA LEU A 18 -0.10 -12.60 4.50
C LEU A 18 -0.50 -12.31 5.96
N ARG A 19 -1.52 -12.99 6.50
CA ARG A 19 -1.91 -12.93 7.91
C ARG A 19 -0.78 -13.40 8.82
N GLU A 20 -0.22 -14.57 8.54
CA GLU A 20 0.91 -15.12 9.28
C GLU A 20 2.12 -14.18 9.25
N ALA A 21 2.45 -13.64 8.07
CA ALA A 21 3.53 -12.67 7.92
C ALA A 21 3.28 -11.39 8.74
N ASN A 22 2.03 -10.93 8.81
CA ASN A 22 1.64 -9.78 9.64
C ASN A 22 1.78 -10.09 11.14
N LEU A 23 1.40 -11.29 11.58
CA LEU A 23 1.59 -11.74 12.96
C LEU A 23 3.09 -11.79 13.31
N ARG A 24 3.94 -12.34 12.42
CA ARG A 24 5.40 -12.35 12.56
C ARG A 24 5.95 -10.92 12.69
N LEU A 25 5.51 -10.00 11.82
CA LEU A 25 5.93 -8.60 11.88
C LEU A 25 5.53 -7.90 13.19
N LYS A 26 4.35 -8.21 13.73
CA LYS A 26 3.88 -7.67 15.02
C LYS A 26 4.65 -8.23 16.21
N ALA A 27 5.09 -9.49 16.12
CA ALA A 27 5.91 -10.13 17.13
C ALA A 27 7.39 -9.72 17.05
N ALA A 28 7.84 -9.19 15.90
CA ALA A 28 9.22 -8.79 15.70
C ALA A 28 9.63 -7.60 16.58
N VAL A 29 10.86 -7.69 17.10
CA VAL A 29 11.53 -6.57 17.77
C VAL A 29 11.80 -5.44 16.78
N GLU A 30 11.90 -4.21 17.29
CA GLU A 30 11.89 -2.99 16.48
C GLU A 30 12.94 -2.95 15.37
N ASN A 31 14.17 -3.36 15.67
CA ASN A 31 15.29 -3.41 14.74
C ASN A 31 15.13 -4.47 13.62
N GLU A 32 14.25 -5.46 13.79
CA GLU A 32 14.02 -6.52 12.81
C GLU A 32 12.82 -6.26 11.90
N ARG A 33 11.90 -5.36 12.30
CA ARG A 33 10.65 -5.07 11.55
C ARG A 33 10.91 -4.73 10.09
N THR A 34 11.96 -3.96 9.81
CA THR A 34 12.31 -3.58 8.43
C THR A 34 12.72 -4.77 7.59
N ASN A 35 13.46 -5.72 8.15
CA ASN A 35 13.89 -6.94 7.47
C ASN A 35 12.68 -7.82 7.17
N VAL A 36 11.83 -8.06 8.17
CA VAL A 36 10.57 -8.82 7.99
C VAL A 36 9.70 -8.16 6.91
N MET A 37 9.51 -6.85 6.93
CA MET A 37 8.76 -6.15 5.87
C MET A 37 9.35 -6.35 4.47
N ASN A 38 10.68 -6.40 4.34
CA ASN A 38 11.34 -6.61 3.04
C ASN A 38 11.18 -8.06 2.55
N GLU A 39 11.41 -9.03 3.43
CA GLU A 39 11.27 -10.47 3.14
C GLU A 39 9.86 -10.80 2.65
N GLU A 40 8.86 -10.17 3.26
CA GLU A 40 7.44 -10.49 3.06
C GLU A 40 6.77 -9.63 1.97
N GLU A 41 7.47 -8.64 1.39
CA GLU A 41 6.89 -7.68 0.42
C GLU A 41 6.30 -8.37 -0.83
N ALA A 42 6.89 -9.49 -1.25
CA ALA A 42 6.39 -10.28 -2.37
C ALA A 42 4.95 -10.77 -2.14
N LYS A 43 4.56 -11.05 -0.89
CA LYS A 43 3.19 -11.45 -0.54
C LYS A 43 2.19 -10.31 -0.77
N CYS A 44 2.58 -9.06 -0.54
CA CYS A 44 1.75 -7.90 -0.89
C CYS A 44 1.60 -7.77 -2.41
N SER A 45 2.71 -7.88 -3.15
CA SER A 45 2.72 -7.78 -4.61
C SER A 45 1.86 -8.86 -5.28
N ALA A 46 1.82 -10.07 -4.71
CA ALA A 46 0.98 -11.17 -5.18
C ALA A 46 -0.52 -10.84 -5.17
N LEU A 47 -0.96 -9.90 -4.33
CA LEU A 47 -2.36 -9.47 -4.29
C LEU A 47 -2.78 -8.53 -5.42
N ARG A 48 -1.90 -8.21 -6.38
CA ARG A 48 -2.22 -7.32 -7.52
C ARG A 48 -3.45 -7.79 -8.30
N THR A 49 -3.50 -9.05 -8.71
CA THR A 49 -4.63 -9.61 -9.48
C THR A 49 -5.92 -9.67 -8.65
N PRO A 50 -5.92 -10.17 -7.41
CA PRO A 50 -7.09 -10.08 -6.52
C PRO A 50 -7.59 -8.65 -6.30
N LEU A 51 -6.68 -7.69 -6.08
CA LEU A 51 -7.00 -6.28 -5.94
C LEU A 51 -7.58 -5.68 -7.22
N TRP A 52 -7.18 -6.19 -8.39
CA TRP A 52 -7.79 -5.84 -9.67
C TRP A 52 -9.25 -6.25 -9.75
N ALA A 53 -9.56 -7.48 -9.33
CA ALA A 53 -10.91 -8.04 -9.37
C ALA A 53 -11.89 -7.23 -8.48
N VAL A 54 -11.51 -6.95 -7.23
CA VAL A 54 -12.34 -6.12 -6.31
C VAL A 54 -12.27 -4.63 -6.66
N GLY A 55 -11.20 -4.22 -7.33
CA GLY A 55 -10.88 -2.85 -7.72
C GLY A 55 -11.66 -2.33 -8.92
N SER A 56 -12.44 -3.19 -9.61
CA SER A 56 -13.13 -2.87 -10.86
C SER A 56 -12.17 -2.28 -11.93
N ALA A 57 -10.92 -2.74 -11.94
CA ALA A 57 -9.85 -2.23 -12.82
C ALA A 57 -9.63 -0.71 -12.73
N LYS A 58 -9.93 -0.07 -11.59
CA LYS A 58 -9.78 1.39 -11.42
C LYS A 58 -8.69 1.73 -10.42
N CYS A 59 -8.02 2.85 -10.66
CA CYS A 59 -7.11 3.45 -9.72
C CYS A 59 -7.87 3.90 -8.47
N TRP A 60 -7.42 3.47 -7.29
CA TRP A 60 -8.11 3.81 -6.04
C TRP A 60 -8.10 5.30 -5.68
N TYR A 61 -7.05 6.03 -6.09
CA TYR A 61 -6.92 7.47 -5.85
C TYR A 61 -7.74 8.32 -6.84
N SER A 62 -7.56 8.10 -8.15
CA SER A 62 -8.12 8.94 -9.23
C SER A 62 -9.39 8.40 -9.87
N GLU A 63 -9.78 7.15 -9.59
CA GLU A 63 -10.93 6.44 -10.19
C GLU A 63 -10.88 6.23 -11.70
N VAL A 64 -9.76 6.59 -12.34
CA VAL A 64 -9.46 6.30 -13.75
C VAL A 64 -9.34 4.79 -13.95
N THR A 65 -9.90 4.29 -15.05
CA THR A 65 -9.74 2.90 -15.49
C THR A 65 -8.28 2.66 -15.86
N LEU A 66 -7.71 1.59 -15.32
CA LEU A 66 -6.34 1.16 -15.54
C LEU A 66 -6.31 0.12 -16.67
N GLN A 67 -5.28 0.22 -17.52
CA GLN A 67 -4.89 -0.81 -18.47
C GLN A 67 -4.02 -1.87 -17.79
N GLU A 68 -3.96 -3.06 -18.37
CA GLU A 68 -3.10 -4.13 -17.86
C GLU A 68 -1.66 -3.64 -17.66
N GLY A 69 -1.08 -3.90 -16.49
CA GLY A 69 0.26 -3.47 -16.11
C GLY A 69 0.33 -2.09 -15.44
N GLU A 70 -0.70 -1.25 -15.53
CA GLU A 70 -0.69 0.09 -14.94
C GLU A 70 -0.98 0.11 -13.42
N GLY A 71 -1.70 -0.89 -12.94
CA GLY A 71 -2.10 -0.98 -11.53
C GLY A 71 -1.05 -1.65 -10.66
N HIS A 72 -0.57 -0.91 -9.67
CA HIS A 72 0.39 -1.35 -8.67
C HIS A 72 -0.31 -1.55 -7.31
N VAL A 73 0.24 -2.44 -6.49
CA VAL A 73 -0.17 -2.58 -5.09
C VAL A 73 0.49 -1.48 -4.27
N GLU A 74 -0.32 -0.63 -3.65
CA GLU A 74 0.11 0.53 -2.86
C GLU A 74 -0.43 0.43 -1.43
N HIS A 75 0.33 0.93 -0.46
CA HIS A 75 -0.12 1.02 0.93
C HIS A 75 -0.92 2.30 1.16
N TYR A 76 -2.18 2.17 1.60
CA TYR A 76 -3.02 3.31 1.96
C TYR A 76 -2.36 4.13 3.09
N ARG A 77 -2.03 3.48 4.21
CA ARG A 77 -1.25 4.07 5.30
C ARG A 77 0.24 3.80 5.10
N PRO A 78 1.10 4.83 5.10
CA PRO A 78 2.55 4.67 4.91
C PRO A 78 3.18 3.77 5.96
N LYS A 79 3.98 2.78 5.54
CA LYS A 79 4.58 1.78 6.45
C LYS A 79 5.88 2.21 7.15
N ARG A 80 6.61 3.20 6.61
CA ARG A 80 8.00 3.53 7.03
C ARG A 80 8.30 4.98 7.37
N ARG A 81 7.43 5.90 6.98
CA ARG A 81 7.62 7.31 7.26
C ARG A 81 6.29 8.03 7.18
N LEU A 82 6.06 8.87 8.17
CA LEU A 82 4.93 9.77 8.22
C LEU A 82 5.44 11.17 8.54
N TRP A 83 5.06 12.17 7.76
CA TRP A 83 5.42 13.55 8.04
C TRP A 83 4.53 14.11 9.16
N GLY A 84 5.15 14.73 10.17
CA GLY A 84 4.43 15.43 11.24
C GLY A 84 3.79 14.51 12.28
N ALA A 85 4.32 13.31 12.48
CA ALA A 85 3.84 12.37 13.50
C ALA A 85 4.99 11.89 14.38
N ASP A 86 4.68 11.54 15.62
CA ASP A 86 5.65 11.03 16.62
C ASP A 86 6.05 9.56 16.39
N HIS A 87 5.70 8.97 15.23
CA HIS A 87 6.02 7.59 14.89
C HIS A 87 6.43 7.45 13.42
N ASP A 88 7.23 6.41 13.12
CA ASP A 88 7.80 6.13 11.79
C ASP A 88 6.78 5.55 10.78
N GLY A 89 5.50 5.89 10.92
CA GLY A 89 4.40 5.32 10.12
C GLY A 89 3.80 4.05 10.71
N TYR A 90 3.01 3.37 9.90
CA TYR A 90 2.11 2.29 10.31
C TYR A 90 2.70 0.91 10.01
N TRP A 91 3.88 0.62 10.56
CA TRP A 91 4.58 -0.65 10.30
C TRP A 91 3.69 -1.87 10.63
N TRP A 92 2.85 -1.80 11.66
CA TRP A 92 1.90 -2.87 12.04
C TRP A 92 0.78 -3.13 11.00
N ARG A 93 0.69 -2.30 9.96
CA ARG A 93 -0.22 -2.43 8.81
C ARG A 93 0.52 -2.70 7.50
N ALA A 94 1.85 -2.89 7.51
CA ALA A 94 2.63 -3.08 6.30
C ALA A 94 2.21 -4.35 5.52
N LEU A 95 1.81 -5.40 6.24
CA LEU A 95 1.37 -6.68 5.70
C LEU A 95 -0.13 -6.92 5.96
N ASP A 96 -0.94 -5.87 6.08
CA ASP A 96 -2.39 -5.99 6.26
C ASP A 96 -3.08 -5.77 4.90
N TRP A 97 -3.79 -6.77 4.36
CA TRP A 97 -4.47 -6.64 3.06
C TRP A 97 -5.49 -5.50 3.06
N ARG A 98 -6.07 -5.16 4.22
CA ARG A 98 -7.00 -4.02 4.34
C ARG A 98 -6.31 -2.67 4.20
N ASN A 99 -4.98 -2.64 4.25
CA ASN A 99 -4.15 -1.46 3.99
C ASN A 99 -3.60 -1.42 2.55
N LEU A 100 -3.82 -2.44 1.72
CA LEU A 100 -3.34 -2.49 0.35
C LEU A 100 -4.40 -2.00 -0.64
N ARG A 101 -3.97 -1.29 -1.69
CA ARG A 101 -4.84 -0.70 -2.72
C ARG A 101 -4.26 -0.94 -4.10
N LEU A 102 -5.12 -1.03 -5.11
CA LEU A 102 -4.70 -0.94 -6.50
C LEU A 102 -4.68 0.53 -6.94
N ALA A 103 -3.54 1.01 -7.41
CA ALA A 103 -3.44 2.37 -7.93
C ALA A 103 -2.38 2.52 -9.01
N HIS A 104 -2.53 3.54 -9.85
CA HIS A 104 -1.47 3.95 -10.76
C HIS A 104 -0.32 4.58 -9.94
N PRO A 105 0.95 4.17 -10.14
CA PRO A 105 2.06 4.61 -9.30
C PRO A 105 2.29 6.14 -9.32
N THR A 106 1.96 6.82 -10.41
CA THR A 106 2.10 8.30 -10.51
C THR A 106 1.14 9.07 -9.62
N THR A 107 0.07 8.45 -9.13
CA THR A 107 -0.91 9.13 -8.27
C THR A 107 -0.44 9.25 -6.81
N ASN A 108 0.51 8.41 -6.39
CA ASN A 108 0.99 8.36 -5.01
C ASN A 108 2.49 8.65 -4.87
N LYS A 109 3.28 8.47 -5.94
CA LYS A 109 4.72 8.77 -5.92
C LYS A 109 4.98 10.26 -6.11
N ARG A 110 6.03 10.76 -5.45
CA ARG A 110 6.60 12.07 -5.80
C ARG A 110 7.20 11.99 -7.19
N MET A 111 6.89 12.98 -8.01
CA MET A 111 7.45 13.11 -9.35
C MET A 111 8.36 14.34 -9.37
N THR A 112 9.48 14.20 -10.08
CA THR A 112 10.35 15.33 -10.39
C THR A 112 9.91 15.86 -11.74
N ASP A 113 9.55 17.14 -11.79
CA ASP A 113 9.23 17.81 -13.05
C ASP A 113 10.46 17.80 -13.96
N PHE A 114 10.26 17.49 -15.24
CA PHE A 114 11.38 17.36 -16.17
C PHE A 114 12.00 18.72 -16.52
N ILE A 115 11.20 19.79 -16.56
CA ILE A 115 11.61 21.14 -16.97
C ILE A 115 12.17 21.89 -15.76
N THR A 116 11.39 22.05 -14.69
CA THR A 116 11.75 22.85 -13.52
C THR A 116 12.68 22.11 -12.57
N LYS A 117 12.77 20.77 -12.69
CA LYS A 117 13.47 19.87 -11.75
C LYS A 117 12.89 19.89 -10.33
N GLU A 118 11.75 20.54 -10.12
CA GLU A 118 11.09 20.59 -8.83
C GLU A 118 10.43 19.24 -8.51
N LYS A 119 10.44 18.86 -7.22
CA LYS A 119 9.76 17.67 -6.74
C LYS A 119 8.37 18.03 -6.25
N ALA A 120 7.35 17.48 -6.90
CA ALA A 120 5.96 17.65 -6.53
C ALA A 120 5.35 16.35 -5.97
N GLY A 121 4.28 16.49 -5.19
CA GLY A 121 3.50 15.38 -4.65
C GLY A 121 3.62 15.20 -3.13
N LYS A 122 2.65 14.46 -2.59
CA LYS A 122 2.39 14.27 -1.15
C LYS A 122 3.58 13.73 -0.36
N GLY A 123 4.35 12.78 -0.93
CA GLY A 123 5.43 12.11 -0.22
C GLY A 123 4.95 11.36 1.02
N SER A 124 5.64 11.54 2.16
CA SER A 124 5.28 10.89 3.42
C SER A 124 4.19 11.62 4.21
N TYR A 125 3.61 12.71 3.69
CA TYR A 125 2.41 13.27 4.31
C TYR A 125 1.30 12.23 4.26
N PHE A 126 0.47 12.11 5.29
CA PHE A 126 -0.78 11.36 5.25
C PHE A 126 -1.72 12.03 6.25
N PRO A 127 -2.98 12.31 5.86
CA PRO A 127 -3.89 13.04 6.74
C PRO A 127 -4.15 12.17 7.98
N LEU A 128 -3.61 12.62 9.10
CA LEU A 128 -4.04 12.16 10.41
C LEU A 128 -5.44 12.76 10.64
N ARG A 129 -6.36 11.93 11.14
CA ARG A 129 -7.60 12.47 11.68
C ARG A 129 -7.27 12.92 13.10
N ASP A 130 -7.68 14.13 13.45
CA ASP A 130 -7.74 14.58 14.84
C ASP A 130 -8.65 13.65 15.67
#